data_AF-A0A6C0R947-F1
#
_entry.id   AF-A0A6C0R947-F1
#
_cell.length_a   1.000
_cell.length_b   1.000
_cell.length_c   1.000
_cell.angle_alpha   90.00
_cell.angle_beta   90.00
_cell.angle_gamma   90.00
#
_symmetry.space_group_name_H-M   'P 1'
#
loop_
_entity.id
_entity.type
_entity.pdbx_description
1 polymer ?
#
loop_
_entity_poly.entity_id
_entity_poly.type
_entity_poly.pdbx_seq_one_letter_code
_entity_poly.pdbx_strand_id
1 'polypeptide(L)'
;MKNTVKRIATGTFIALLLMVGNVKATELKVANSFNIETETTLQMENWMTNQNIWNTNATNMVELIVETESSMAIENWMTNPEVWNSTNSVVEEVETGMEIENWMINDKIWNTVSNENE
;
A
#
# COMPACT_ATOMS: atom_id res chain seq x y z
N MET A 1 -7.88 -54.40 -44.38
CA MET A 1 -7.44 -54.14 -42.99
C MET A 1 -7.21 -52.65 -42.69
N LYS A 2 -6.40 -51.91 -43.47
CA LYS A 2 -6.08 -50.47 -43.19
C LYS A 2 -7.31 -49.55 -43.04
N ASN A 3 -8.33 -49.68 -43.89
CA ASN A 3 -9.51 -48.81 -43.84
C ASN A 3 -10.47 -49.16 -42.70
N THR A 4 -10.54 -50.43 -42.31
CA THR A 4 -11.36 -50.89 -41.18
C THR A 4 -10.79 -50.40 -39.85
N VAL A 5 -9.46 -50.50 -39.67
CA VAL A 5 -8.77 -50.00 -38.47
C VAL A 5 -8.91 -48.49 -38.34
N LYS A 6 -8.79 -47.72 -39.44
CA LYS A 6 -8.98 -46.26 -39.43
C LYS A 6 -10.40 -45.85 -39.03
N ARG A 7 -11.43 -46.56 -39.51
CA ARG A 7 -12.83 -46.30 -39.16
C ARG A 7 -13.12 -46.60 -37.69
N ILE A 8 -12.57 -47.69 -37.17
CA ILE A 8 -12.68 -48.04 -35.74
C ILE A 8 -11.98 -46.98 -34.89
N ALA A 9 -10.74 -46.61 -35.23
CA ALA A 9 -9.99 -45.58 -34.50
C ALA A 9 -10.69 -44.21 -34.50
N THR A 10 -11.33 -43.85 -35.61
CA THR A 10 -12.11 -42.60 -35.70
C THR A 10 -13.35 -42.65 -34.82
N GLY A 11 -14.07 -43.78 -34.84
CA GLY A 11 -15.25 -43.98 -33.98
C GLY A 11 -14.92 -43.96 -32.49
N THR A 12 -13.83 -44.60 -32.08
CA THR A 12 -13.38 -44.60 -30.68
C THR A 12 -12.91 -43.21 -30.22
N PHE A 13 -12.22 -42.47 -31.09
CA PHE A 13 -11.79 -41.10 -30.79
C PHE A 13 -12.99 -40.16 -30.56
N ILE A 14 -14.00 -40.21 -31.42
CA ILE A 14 -15.21 -39.39 -31.28
C ILE A 14 -15.99 -39.75 -30.01
N ALA A 15 -16.11 -41.05 -29.70
CA ALA A 15 -16.78 -41.50 -28.48
C ALA A 15 -16.09 -41.00 -27.20
N LEU A 16 -14.75 -41.00 -27.17
CA LEU A 16 -13.97 -40.45 -26.05
C LEU A 16 -14.20 -38.95 -25.89
N LEU A 17 -14.26 -38.21 -27.01
CA LEU A 17 -14.43 -36.76 -27.02
C LEU A 17 -15.82 -36.35 -26.51
N LEU A 18 -16.86 -37.12 -26.85
CA LEU A 18 -18.22 -36.91 -26.35
C LEU A 18 -18.38 -37.24 -24.86
N MET A 19 -17.58 -38.14 -24.29
CA MET A 19 -17.57 -38.41 -22.84
C MET A 19 -16.94 -37.28 -22.02
N VAL A 20 -15.99 -36.52 -22.58
CA VAL A 20 -15.29 -35.41 -21.90
C VAL A 20 -16.08 -34.09 -21.97
N GLY A 21 -17.05 -33.97 -22.86
CA GLY A 21 -17.71 -32.71 -23.22
C GLY A 21 -18.71 -32.09 -22.23
N ASN A 22 -18.90 -32.64 -21.02
CA ASN A 22 -19.88 -32.12 -20.05
C ASN A 22 -19.22 -31.53 -18.80
N VAL A 23 -18.27 -30.61 -18.97
CA VAL A 23 -17.76 -29.81 -17.85
C VAL A 23 -18.70 -28.62 -17.65
N LYS A 24 -19.50 -28.66 -16.58
CA LYS A 24 -20.20 -27.47 -16.09
C LYS A 24 -19.14 -26.54 -15.50
N ALA A 25 -18.64 -25.61 -16.32
CA ALA A 25 -17.77 -24.54 -15.84
C ALA A 25 -18.62 -23.67 -14.90
N THR A 26 -18.56 -23.98 -13.61
CA THR A 26 -19.07 -23.07 -12.59
C THR A 26 -18.05 -21.95 -12.47
N GLU A 27 -18.56 -20.72 -12.47
CA GLU A 27 -17.79 -19.49 -12.49
C GLU A 27 -16.64 -19.55 -11.48
N LEU A 28 -15.45 -19.12 -11.89
CA LEU A 28 -14.32 -18.93 -10.97
C LEU A 28 -14.71 -17.77 -10.07
N LYS A 29 -15.27 -18.07 -8.89
CA LYS A 29 -15.44 -17.09 -7.84
C LYS A 29 -14.05 -16.61 -7.45
N VAL A 30 -13.67 -15.44 -7.94
CA VAL A 30 -12.59 -14.66 -7.34
C VAL A 30 -13.03 -14.42 -5.90
N ALA A 31 -12.56 -15.24 -4.98
CA ALA A 31 -12.62 -14.94 -3.57
C ALA A 31 -11.72 -13.73 -3.41
N ASN A 32 -12.31 -12.54 -3.38
CA ASN A 32 -11.60 -11.32 -3.10
C ASN A 32 -11.21 -11.39 -1.62
N SER A 33 -10.10 -12.08 -1.31
CA SER A 33 -9.52 -12.18 0.03
C SER A 33 -8.77 -10.90 0.40
N PHE A 34 -9.37 -9.74 0.15
CA PHE A 34 -8.92 -8.53 0.82
C PHE A 34 -9.32 -8.70 2.28
N ASN A 35 -8.34 -9.05 3.11
CA ASN A 35 -8.45 -8.87 4.55
C ASN A 35 -8.69 -7.37 4.74
N ILE A 36 -9.94 -7.00 5.01
CA ILE A 36 -10.26 -5.69 5.56
C ILE A 36 -9.62 -5.71 6.95
N GLU A 37 -8.38 -5.24 7.02
CA GLU A 37 -7.72 -4.98 8.30
C GLU A 37 -8.56 -3.90 8.98
N THR A 38 -9.29 -4.32 10.01
CA THR A 38 -10.01 -3.39 10.87
C THR A 38 -8.98 -2.79 11.80
N GLU A 39 -8.57 -1.55 11.50
CA GLU A 39 -7.72 -0.76 12.38
C GLU A 39 -8.36 -0.72 13.78
N THR A 40 -7.61 -1.15 14.79
CA THR A 40 -8.08 -1.03 16.17
C THR A 40 -8.24 0.44 16.51
N THR A 41 -9.40 0.83 17.06
CA THR A 41 -9.63 2.20 17.53
C THR A 41 -8.51 2.62 18.48
N LEU A 42 -7.75 3.67 18.13
CA LEU A 42 -6.70 4.23 18.96
C LEU A 42 -7.28 4.55 20.36
N GLN A 43 -6.68 3.94 21.38
CA GLN A 43 -7.05 4.17 22.77
C GLN A 43 -6.14 5.21 23.39
N MET A 44 -6.72 6.05 24.24
CA MET A 44 -5.94 7.01 24.99
C MET A 44 -5.23 6.31 26.16
N GLU A 45 -3.93 6.14 26.05
CA GLU A 45 -3.07 5.64 27.11
C GLU A 45 -2.94 6.66 28.25
N ASN A 46 -2.77 6.17 29.48
CA ASN A 46 -2.79 6.97 30.70
C ASN A 46 -1.76 8.12 30.69
N TRP A 47 -0.59 7.92 30.07
CA TRP A 47 0.46 8.94 30.01
C TRP A 47 0.06 10.16 29.15
N MET A 48 -0.83 10.00 28.18
CA MET A 48 -1.25 11.08 27.27
C MET A 48 -2.14 12.13 27.94
N THR A 49 -2.73 11.81 29.09
CA THR A 49 -3.61 12.72 29.86
C THR A 49 -3.20 12.87 31.31
N ASN A 50 -2.12 12.24 31.72
CA ASN A 50 -1.68 12.30 33.10
C ASN A 50 -1.23 13.73 33.44
N GLN A 51 -2.06 14.42 34.22
CA GLN A 51 -1.76 15.77 34.67
C GLN A 51 -0.45 15.83 35.47
N ASN A 52 -0.01 14.76 36.15
CA ASN A 52 1.29 14.77 36.83
C ASN A 52 2.48 14.78 35.85
N ILE A 53 2.29 14.35 34.60
CA ILE A 53 3.31 14.40 33.54
C ILE A 53 3.29 15.77 32.84
N TRP A 54 2.10 16.29 32.55
CA TRP A 54 1.92 17.48 31.70
C TRP A 54 1.65 18.78 32.46
N ASN A 55 1.46 18.74 33.79
CA ASN A 55 1.22 19.93 34.61
C ASN A 55 2.51 20.71 34.82
N THR A 56 2.74 21.67 33.94
CA THR A 56 3.85 22.63 34.00
C THR A 56 3.80 23.56 35.22
N ASN A 57 2.68 23.62 35.95
CA ASN A 57 2.61 24.38 37.21
C ASN A 57 3.24 23.61 38.38
N ALA A 58 3.28 22.27 38.32
CA ALA A 58 3.92 21.42 39.32
C ALA A 58 5.45 21.31 39.09
N THR A 59 5.92 21.60 37.88
CA THR A 59 7.35 21.58 37.51
C THR A 59 8.13 22.81 37.96
N ASN A 60 7.51 23.75 38.69
CA ASN A 60 8.26 24.84 39.35
C ASN A 60 9.24 24.35 40.45
N MET A 61 9.28 23.05 40.75
CA MET A 61 10.22 22.43 41.70
C MET A 61 11.22 21.45 41.07
N VAL A 62 11.12 21.17 39.77
CA VAL A 62 12.23 20.53 39.06
C VAL A 62 12.91 21.70 38.38
N GLU A 63 14.11 22.03 38.84
CA GLU A 63 15.07 22.82 38.10
C GLU A 63 15.16 22.19 36.70
N LEU A 64 14.35 22.70 35.77
CA LEU A 64 14.59 22.61 34.34
C LEU A 64 15.93 23.30 34.21
N ILE A 65 16.99 22.50 34.33
CA ILE A 65 18.34 22.84 33.93
C ILE A 65 18.11 23.52 32.59
N VAL A 66 18.43 24.82 32.51
CA VAL A 66 18.40 25.54 31.25
C VAL A 66 19.24 24.70 30.31
N GLU A 67 18.57 23.96 29.41
CA GLU A 67 19.21 23.19 28.36
C GLU A 67 20.04 24.22 27.60
N THR A 68 21.34 24.23 27.89
CA THR A 68 22.26 25.14 27.23
C THR A 68 22.61 24.45 25.93
N GLU A 69 21.63 24.37 25.02
CA GLU A 69 21.89 23.92 23.67
C GLU A 69 22.94 24.87 23.09
N SER A 70 24.03 24.31 22.58
CA SER A 70 25.01 25.07 21.81
C SER A 70 24.24 25.86 20.75
N SER A 71 24.46 27.18 20.67
CA SER A 71 23.81 27.99 19.65
C SER A 71 24.01 27.33 18.28
N MET A 72 22.94 26.86 17.65
CA MET A 72 23.03 26.22 16.35
C MET A 72 23.58 27.23 15.36
N ALA A 73 24.82 27.05 14.94
CA ALA A 73 25.41 27.82 13.87
C ALA A 73 25.00 27.17 12.55
N ILE A 74 24.61 28.00 11.58
CA ILE A 74 24.42 27.52 10.21
C ILE A 74 25.79 27.10 9.69
N GLU A 75 25.92 25.82 9.35
CA GLU A 75 27.17 25.27 8.83
C GLU A 75 27.40 25.75 7.39
N ASN A 76 28.66 25.91 6.97
CA ASN A 76 28.99 26.52 5.67
C ASN A 76 28.33 25.79 4.48
N TRP A 77 28.13 24.48 4.55
CA TRP A 77 27.47 23.73 3.48
C TRP A 77 25.99 24.12 3.29
N MET A 78 25.33 24.63 4.32
CA MET A 78 23.91 25.02 4.28
C MET A 78 23.69 26.33 3.52
N THR A 79 24.73 27.16 3.40
CA THR A 79 24.62 28.51 2.81
C THR A 79 25.60 28.79 1.69
N ASN A 80 26.66 28.00 1.53
CA ASN A 80 27.67 28.24 0.51
C ASN A 80 27.07 27.95 -0.88
N PRO A 81 26.87 28.97 -1.74
CA PRO A 81 26.32 28.76 -3.07
C PRO A 81 27.19 27.84 -3.92
N GLU A 82 28.49 27.72 -3.68
CA GLU A 82 29.36 26.80 -4.42
C GLU A 82 29.07 25.33 -4.12
N VAL A 83 28.55 25.02 -2.92
CA VAL A 83 28.14 23.65 -2.55
C VAL A 83 26.86 23.26 -3.30
N TRP A 84 25.92 24.20 -3.45
CA TRP A 84 24.63 23.98 -4.10
C TRP A 84 24.68 24.18 -5.62
N ASN A 85 25.49 25.13 -6.08
CA ASN A 85 25.70 25.48 -7.47
C ASN A 85 26.94 24.78 -8.04
N SER A 86 27.49 23.78 -7.34
CA SER A 86 28.41 22.84 -7.96
C SER A 86 27.71 22.37 -9.22
N THR A 87 28.25 22.81 -10.36
CA THR A 87 27.76 22.47 -11.70
C THR A 87 28.00 20.99 -11.89
N ASN A 88 27.19 20.18 -11.22
CA ASN A 88 26.87 18.87 -11.73
C ASN A 88 26.32 19.17 -13.12
N SER A 89 26.98 18.60 -14.12
CA SER A 89 26.32 18.17 -15.33
C SER A 89 25.20 17.19 -14.94
N VAL A 90 24.19 17.65 -14.18
CA VAL A 90 22.92 16.97 -14.03
C VAL A 90 22.36 17.04 -15.43
N VAL A 91 22.50 15.95 -16.16
CA VAL A 91 21.61 15.67 -17.29
C VAL A 91 20.23 16.00 -16.76
N GLU A 92 19.53 16.97 -17.35
CA GLU A 92 18.14 17.27 -16.97
C GLU A 92 17.42 15.94 -16.86
N GLU A 93 17.09 15.54 -15.63
CA GLU A 93 16.29 14.36 -15.37
C GLU A 93 14.94 14.70 -16.02
N VAL A 94 14.69 14.14 -17.21
CA VAL A 94 13.39 14.23 -17.84
C VAL A 94 12.49 13.31 -17.03
N GLU A 95 11.93 13.86 -15.96
CA GLU A 95 10.88 13.22 -15.18
C GLU A 95 9.76 12.83 -16.15
N THR A 96 9.58 11.53 -16.35
CA THR A 96 8.40 11.02 -17.04
C THR A 96 7.19 11.52 -16.27
N GLY A 97 6.31 12.28 -16.95
CA GLY A 97 5.12 12.86 -16.32
C GLY A 97 4.35 11.79 -15.54
N MET A 98 4.09 12.04 -14.26
CA MET A 98 3.37 11.12 -13.42
C MET A 98 1.96 10.89 -13.99
N GLU A 99 1.65 9.64 -14.33
CA GLU A 99 0.31 9.25 -14.75
C GLU A 99 -0.54 8.92 -13.52
N ILE A 100 -1.81 9.32 -13.55
CA ILE A 100 -2.77 8.87 -12.54
C ILE A 100 -3.12 7.42 -12.85
N GLU A 101 -2.74 6.52 -11.95
CA GLU A 101 -3.05 5.10 -12.07
C GLU A 101 -4.52 4.84 -11.71
N ASN A 102 -5.13 3.83 -12.35
CA ASN A 102 -6.56 3.53 -12.17
C ASN A 102 -6.99 3.32 -10.71
N TRP A 103 -6.11 2.83 -9.84
CA TRP A 103 -6.44 2.64 -8.43
C TRP A 103 -6.61 3.97 -7.67
N MET A 104 -5.92 5.04 -8.11
CA MET A 104 -5.98 6.36 -7.48
C MET A 104 -7.34 7.04 -7.66
N ILE A 105 -8.11 6.63 -8.66
CA ILE A 105 -9.43 7.21 -9.01
C ILE A 105 -10.58 6.22 -8.88
N ASN A 106 -10.33 5.01 -8.38
CA ASN A 106 -11.36 3.98 -8.30
C ASN A 106 -12.22 4.20 -7.05
N ASP A 107 -13.43 4.70 -7.24
CA ASP A 107 -14.42 4.90 -6.18
C ASP A 107 -14.71 3.64 -5.37
N LYS A 108 -14.53 2.43 -5.92
CA LYS A 108 -14.72 1.18 -5.16
C LYS A 108 -13.57 0.90 -4.18
N ILE A 109 -12.39 1.46 -4.43
CA ILE A 109 -11.23 1.36 -3.53
C ILE A 109 -11.35 2.37 -2.40
N TRP A 110 -11.81 3.59 -2.72
CA TRP A 110 -11.80 4.71 -1.77
C TRP A 110 -13.13 4.93 -1.03
N ASN A 111 -14.28 4.54 -1.60
CA ASN A 111 -15.53 4.58 -0.85
C ASN A 111 -15.68 3.32 -0.01
N THR A 112 -15.16 3.38 1.21
CA THR A 112 -15.67 2.54 2.29
C THR A 112 -17.06 3.04 2.63
N VAL A 113 -18.09 2.23 2.33
CA VAL A 113 -19.44 2.51 2.82
C VAL A 113 -19.36 2.45 4.35
N SER A 114 -19.37 3.61 5.00
CA SER A 114 -19.69 3.68 6.42
C SER A 114 -21.15 3.23 6.55
N ASN A 115 -21.35 1.94 6.81
CA ASN A 115 -22.62 1.46 7.33
C ASN A 115 -22.73 2.00 8.77
N GLU A 116 -23.02 3.29 8.90
CA GLU A 116 -23.63 3.87 10.09
C GLU A 116 -25.07 3.35 10.13
N ASN A 117 -25.21 2.07 10.49
CA ASN A 117 -26.48 1.50 10.89
C ASN A 117 -26.66 1.78 12.39
N GLU A 118 -27.65 2.64 12.65
CA GLU A 118 -28.47 2.79 13.87
C GLU A 118 -27.81 3.32 15.15
#